data_AF-A0A1J4KUL5-F1
#
_entry.id   AF-A0A1J4KUL5-F1
#
_cell.length_a   1.000
_cell.length_b   1.000
_cell.length_c   1.000
_cell.angle_alpha   90.00
_cell.angle_beta   90.00
_cell.angle_gamma   90.00
#
_symmetry.space_group_name_H-M   'P 1'
#
loop_
_entity.id
_entity.type
_entity.pdbx_description
1 polymer ?
#
loop_
_entity_poly.entity_id
_entity_poly.type
_entity_poly.pdbx_seq_one_letter_code
_entity_poly.pdbx_strand_id
1 'polypeptide(L)'
;MSDAEQYLDLIAENAQIKAEIQSLKIYDNTIRLFDRKILKVCADQTLGRSNPIPQFITVITNIKNGIPPVESAESFKQIMMAERIAKISEKQKLQISKYKAQKEEVQKKYDVISKLVSELEARVEEHQKTINDSENIQKSLQEQIEIYKKAIEEAKQKTTALTDEVTKSQAQGLELRRSISRAQSSLSQYVKSGAVDQSQIDSIRNIVHGLRKSSTIQSQEE
;
A
#
# COMPACT_ATOMS: atom_id res chain seq x y z
N MET A 1 -13.12 60.22 -8.50
CA MET A 1 -12.95 59.49 -9.77
C MET A 1 -11.72 58.64 -9.64
N SER A 2 -11.86 57.34 -9.84
CA SER A 2 -10.72 56.42 -9.89
C SER A 2 -9.98 56.61 -11.22
N ASP A 3 -8.64 56.57 -11.23
CA ASP A 3 -7.84 56.66 -12.46
C ASP A 3 -8.35 55.68 -13.54
N ALA A 4 -8.84 54.50 -13.14
CA ALA A 4 -9.40 53.50 -14.03
C ALA A 4 -10.73 53.91 -14.70
N GLU A 5 -11.54 54.74 -14.05
CA GLU A 5 -12.77 55.29 -14.64
C GLU A 5 -12.43 56.36 -15.68
N GLN A 6 -11.45 57.22 -15.38
CA GLN A 6 -10.98 58.24 -16.33
C GLN A 6 -10.40 57.61 -17.59
N TYR A 7 -9.64 56.52 -17.48
CA TYR A 7 -9.16 55.79 -18.65
C TYR A 7 -10.30 55.17 -19.48
N LEU A 8 -11.34 54.64 -18.84
CA LEU A 8 -12.50 54.10 -19.56
C LEU A 8 -13.30 55.18 -20.28
N ASP A 9 -13.47 56.34 -19.65
CA ASP A 9 -14.10 57.51 -20.27
C ASP A 9 -13.32 57.96 -21.51
N LEU A 10 -12.00 58.11 -21.40
CA LEU A 10 -11.14 58.48 -22.53
C LEU A 10 -11.17 57.44 -23.66
N ILE A 11 -11.23 56.14 -23.35
CA ILE A 11 -11.34 55.10 -24.39
C ILE A 11 -12.70 55.17 -25.07
N ALA A 12 -13.77 55.39 -24.32
CA ALA A 12 -15.13 55.46 -24.86
C ALA A 12 -15.34 56.72 -25.72
N GLU A 13 -14.83 57.87 -25.29
CA GLU A 13 -14.79 59.11 -26.08
C GLU A 13 -13.97 58.92 -27.36
N ASN A 14 -12.79 58.31 -27.27
CA ASN A 14 -12.00 58.00 -28.47
C ASN A 14 -12.72 57.04 -29.43
N ALA A 15 -13.49 56.09 -28.92
CA ALA A 15 -14.30 55.18 -29.74
C ALA A 15 -15.45 55.92 -30.43
N GLN A 16 -16.17 56.78 -29.71
CA GLN A 16 -17.20 57.64 -30.28
C GLN A 16 -16.63 58.56 -31.36
N ILE A 17 -15.53 59.28 -31.08
CA ILE A 17 -14.88 60.18 -32.04
C ILE A 17 -14.46 59.42 -33.30
N LYS A 18 -13.91 58.21 -33.17
CA LYS A 18 -13.55 57.37 -34.33
C LYS A 18 -14.79 57.01 -35.17
N ALA A 19 -15.89 56.67 -34.52
CA ALA A 19 -17.14 56.34 -35.19
C ALA A 19 -17.78 57.58 -35.85
N GLU A 20 -17.71 58.75 -35.23
CA GLU A 20 -18.11 60.04 -35.81
C GLU A 20 -17.29 60.39 -37.04
N ILE A 21 -15.95 60.27 -36.98
CA ILE A 21 -15.07 60.47 -38.12
C ILE A 21 -15.43 59.50 -39.26
N GLN A 22 -15.74 58.24 -38.95
CA GLN A 22 -16.14 57.26 -39.96
C GLN A 22 -17.50 57.61 -40.57
N SER A 23 -18.46 58.03 -39.75
CA SER A 23 -19.78 58.48 -40.20
C SER A 23 -19.69 59.70 -41.13
N LEU A 24 -18.86 60.67 -40.77
CA LEU A 24 -18.53 61.82 -41.60
C LEU A 24 -17.89 61.43 -42.93
N LYS A 25 -16.95 60.47 -42.93
CA LYS A 25 -16.34 59.96 -44.17
C LYS A 25 -17.36 59.27 -45.08
N ILE A 26 -18.30 58.51 -44.51
CA ILE A 26 -19.38 57.87 -45.27
C ILE A 26 -20.27 58.93 -45.91
N TYR A 27 -20.60 59.97 -45.16
CA TYR A 27 -21.43 61.06 -45.65
C TYR A 27 -20.72 61.89 -46.75
N ASP A 28 -19.45 62.25 -46.55
CA ASP A 28 -18.62 62.93 -47.56
C ASP A 28 -18.54 62.11 -48.87
N ASN A 29 -18.32 60.80 -48.78
CA ASN A 29 -18.34 59.93 -49.95
C ASN A 29 -19.71 59.91 -50.65
N THR A 30 -20.81 60.00 -49.90
CA THR A 30 -22.17 60.06 -50.44
C THR A 30 -22.41 61.37 -51.19
N ILE A 31 -21.94 62.51 -50.65
CA ILE A 31 -21.96 63.81 -51.34
C ILE A 31 -21.14 63.77 -52.62
N ARG A 32 -19.90 63.27 -52.57
CA ARG A 32 -19.06 63.16 -53.77
C ARG A 32 -19.69 62.27 -54.84
N LEU A 33 -20.37 61.20 -54.43
CA LEU A 33 -21.10 60.32 -55.34
C LEU A 33 -22.28 61.07 -55.99
N PHE A 34 -23.00 61.88 -55.22
CA PHE A 34 -24.07 62.73 -55.71
C PHE A 34 -23.58 63.76 -56.72
N ASP A 35 -22.51 64.49 -56.43
CA ASP A 35 -21.92 65.47 -57.34
C ASP A 35 -21.53 64.83 -58.67
N ARG A 36 -20.87 63.67 -58.61
CA ARG A 36 -20.51 62.89 -59.81
C ARG A 36 -21.74 62.46 -60.61
N LYS A 37 -22.83 62.08 -59.92
CA LYS A 37 -24.08 61.67 -60.57
C LYS A 37 -24.81 62.86 -61.19
N ILE A 38 -24.83 64.03 -60.53
CA ILE A 38 -25.36 65.28 -61.11
C ILE A 38 -24.61 65.63 -62.39
N LEU A 39 -23.28 65.72 -62.31
CA LEU A 39 -22.45 66.09 -63.46
C LEU A 39 -22.67 65.14 -64.65
N LYS A 40 -22.80 63.83 -64.36
CA LYS A 40 -23.13 62.83 -65.38
C LYS A 40 -24.51 63.07 -66.00
N VAL A 41 -25.53 63.35 -65.20
CA VAL A 41 -26.89 63.66 -65.71
C VAL A 41 -26.85 64.92 -66.57
N CYS A 42 -26.18 65.98 -66.13
CA CYS A 42 -26.01 67.20 -66.92
C CYS A 42 -25.31 66.92 -68.26
N ALA A 43 -24.22 66.16 -68.25
CA ALA A 43 -23.51 65.77 -69.47
C ALA A 43 -24.38 64.93 -70.42
N ASP A 44 -25.07 63.91 -69.90
CA ASP A 44 -25.95 63.04 -70.68
C ASP A 44 -27.10 63.85 -71.31
N GLN A 45 -27.68 64.80 -70.56
CA GLN A 45 -28.72 65.72 -71.06
C GLN A 45 -28.20 66.64 -72.19
N THR A 46 -27.00 67.22 -72.04
CA THR A 46 -26.40 68.04 -73.11
C THR A 46 -26.10 67.26 -74.40
N LEU A 47 -25.88 65.95 -74.28
CA LEU A 47 -25.60 65.05 -75.40
C LEU A 47 -26.87 64.36 -75.96
N GLY A 48 -28.07 64.74 -75.49
CA GLY A 48 -29.35 64.19 -75.95
C GLY A 48 -29.60 62.74 -75.52
N ARG A 49 -28.85 62.22 -74.54
CA ARG A 49 -28.99 60.86 -74.02
C ARG A 49 -29.91 60.86 -72.79
N SER A 50 -31.06 60.20 -72.89
CA SER A 50 -31.98 60.03 -71.75
C SER A 50 -31.62 58.76 -70.98
N ASN A 51 -30.86 58.90 -69.89
CA ASN A 51 -30.62 57.80 -68.95
C ASN A 51 -31.61 57.86 -67.78
N PRO A 52 -32.15 56.72 -67.32
CA PRO A 52 -33.13 56.71 -66.24
C PRO A 52 -32.52 57.14 -64.88
N ILE A 53 -33.26 58.01 -64.19
CA ILE A 53 -32.99 58.64 -62.87
C ILE A 53 -33.10 57.73 -61.61
N PRO A 54 -33.52 56.43 -61.61
CA PRO A 54 -33.74 55.69 -60.35
C PRO A 54 -32.54 55.59 -59.40
N GLN A 55 -31.31 55.50 -59.91
CA GLN A 55 -30.10 55.44 -59.06
C GLN A 55 -29.80 56.77 -58.34
N PHE A 56 -30.37 57.87 -58.83
CA PHE A 56 -30.20 59.20 -58.25
C PHE A 56 -31.07 59.38 -57.00
N ILE A 57 -32.26 58.75 -56.98
CA ILE A 57 -33.20 58.81 -55.86
C ILE A 57 -32.57 58.22 -54.59
N THR A 58 -31.90 57.07 -54.69
CA THR A 58 -31.23 56.44 -53.53
C THR A 58 -30.15 57.33 -52.94
N VAL A 59 -29.35 58.00 -53.77
CA VAL A 59 -28.30 58.91 -53.30
C VAL A 59 -28.90 60.17 -52.67
N ILE A 60 -29.98 60.71 -53.25
CA ILE A 60 -30.74 61.82 -52.67
C ILE A 60 -31.32 61.45 -51.30
N THR A 61 -31.93 60.27 -51.19
CA THR A 61 -32.48 59.79 -49.91
C THR A 61 -31.39 59.67 -48.86
N ASN A 62 -30.22 59.13 -49.23
CA ASN A 62 -29.10 59.00 -48.31
C ASN A 62 -28.54 60.37 -47.88
N ILE A 63 -28.49 61.37 -48.77
CA ILE A 63 -28.11 62.75 -48.41
C ILE A 63 -29.16 63.36 -47.49
N LYS A 64 -30.44 63.19 -47.80
CA LYS A 64 -31.54 63.72 -46.98
C LYS A 64 -31.54 63.13 -45.57
N ASN A 65 -31.12 61.87 -45.43
CA ASN A 65 -30.98 61.20 -44.14
C ASN A 65 -29.76 61.67 -43.34
N GLY A 66 -28.85 62.43 -43.96
CA GLY A 66 -27.73 63.08 -43.26
C GLY A 66 -26.63 62.11 -42.83
N ILE A 67 -25.84 62.56 -41.86
CA ILE A 67 -24.76 61.77 -41.26
C ILE A 67 -25.39 60.62 -40.45
N PRO A 68 -24.99 59.36 -40.67
CA PRO A 68 -25.46 58.24 -39.86
C PRO A 68 -25.25 58.48 -38.36
N PRO A 69 -26.23 58.14 -37.50
CA PRO A 69 -26.10 58.34 -36.06
C PRO A 69 -24.98 57.47 -35.49
N VAL A 70 -24.29 58.00 -34.49
CA VAL A 70 -23.21 57.32 -33.78
C VAL A 70 -23.61 57.11 -32.32
N GLU A 71 -23.26 55.95 -31.77
CA GLU A 71 -23.49 55.64 -30.36
C GLU A 71 -22.71 56.61 -29.45
N SER A 72 -23.29 56.98 -28.32
CA SER A 72 -22.63 57.88 -27.37
C SER A 72 -21.46 57.18 -26.67
N ALA A 73 -20.48 57.95 -26.19
CA ALA A 73 -19.39 57.46 -25.35
C ALA A 73 -19.93 56.71 -24.12
N GLU A 74 -21.04 57.14 -23.54
CA GLU A 74 -21.67 56.43 -22.43
C GLU A 74 -22.13 55.02 -22.82
N SER A 75 -22.69 54.84 -24.02
CA SER A 75 -23.08 53.53 -24.53
C SER A 75 -21.86 52.63 -24.76
N PHE A 76 -20.79 53.15 -25.39
CA PHE A 76 -19.53 52.42 -25.55
C PHE A 76 -18.92 52.02 -24.20
N LYS A 77 -18.93 52.92 -23.21
CA LYS A 77 -18.45 52.65 -21.86
C LYS A 77 -19.25 51.53 -21.20
N GLN A 78 -20.58 51.55 -21.30
CA GLN A 78 -21.46 50.51 -20.76
C GLN A 78 -21.19 49.14 -21.41
N ILE A 79 -21.03 49.09 -22.73
CA ILE A 79 -20.69 47.85 -23.47
C ILE A 79 -19.35 47.31 -22.99
N MET A 80 -18.31 48.14 -22.91
CA MET A 80 -16.98 47.72 -22.44
C MET A 80 -17.00 47.22 -20.99
N MET A 81 -17.77 47.88 -20.12
CA MET A 81 -17.95 47.42 -18.74
C MET A 81 -18.65 46.06 -18.68
N ALA A 82 -19.72 45.87 -19.46
CA ALA A 82 -20.44 44.60 -19.54
C ALA A 82 -19.54 43.46 -20.07
N GLU A 83 -18.78 43.70 -21.13
CA GLU A 83 -17.81 42.74 -21.66
C GLU A 83 -16.71 42.39 -20.64
N ARG A 84 -16.20 43.39 -19.92
CA ARG A 84 -15.19 43.18 -18.87
C ARG A 84 -15.76 42.30 -17.75
N ILE A 85 -16.97 42.59 -17.30
CA ILE A 85 -17.66 41.79 -16.26
C ILE A 85 -17.88 40.36 -16.76
N ALA A 86 -18.33 40.19 -18.01
CA ALA A 86 -18.52 38.88 -18.62
C ALA A 86 -17.21 38.08 -18.66
N LYS A 87 -16.10 38.67 -19.12
CA LYS A 87 -14.77 38.02 -19.16
C LYS A 87 -14.27 37.64 -17.78
N ILE A 88 -14.46 38.50 -16.78
CA ILE A 88 -14.09 38.20 -15.39
C ILE A 88 -14.93 37.03 -14.87
N SER A 89 -16.24 37.05 -15.09
CA SER A 89 -17.15 35.98 -14.68
C SER A 89 -16.79 34.64 -15.32
N GLU A 90 -16.50 34.63 -16.62
CA GLU A 90 -16.09 33.42 -17.34
C GLU A 90 -14.78 32.85 -16.78
N LYS A 91 -13.77 33.72 -16.57
CA LYS A 91 -12.50 33.31 -15.97
C LYS A 91 -12.69 32.73 -14.57
N GLN A 92 -13.55 33.34 -13.75
CA GLN A 92 -13.88 32.84 -12.42
C GLN A 92 -14.59 31.48 -12.49
N LYS A 93 -15.57 31.29 -13.39
CA LYS A 93 -16.26 30.01 -13.59
C LYS A 93 -15.30 28.90 -13.99
N LEU A 94 -14.39 29.18 -14.93
CA LEU A 94 -13.35 28.22 -15.34
C LEU A 94 -12.42 27.86 -14.18
N GLN A 95 -12.01 28.84 -13.40
CA GLN A 95 -11.15 28.62 -12.24
C GLN A 95 -11.85 27.80 -11.14
N ILE A 96 -13.13 28.08 -10.86
CA ILE A 96 -13.97 27.30 -9.93
C ILE A 96 -14.10 25.86 -10.42
N SER A 97 -14.39 25.66 -11.71
CA SER A 97 -14.49 24.32 -12.30
C SER A 97 -13.19 23.52 -12.16
N LYS A 98 -12.04 24.15 -12.45
CA LYS A 98 -10.73 23.53 -12.27
C LYS A 98 -10.48 23.12 -10.82
N TYR A 99 -10.74 24.01 -9.85
CA TYR A 99 -10.56 23.69 -8.44
C TYR A 99 -11.52 22.61 -7.95
N LYS A 100 -12.76 22.59 -8.46
CA LYS A 100 -13.71 21.52 -8.14
C LYS A 100 -13.22 20.16 -8.64
N ALA A 101 -12.74 20.09 -9.88
CA ALA A 101 -12.18 18.86 -10.44
C ALA A 101 -10.94 18.39 -9.65
N GLN A 102 -10.04 19.31 -9.28
CA GLN A 102 -8.88 18.99 -8.45
C GLN A 102 -9.29 18.49 -7.05
N LYS A 103 -10.29 19.11 -6.43
CA LYS A 103 -10.84 18.67 -5.14
C LYS A 103 -11.41 17.24 -5.24
N GLU A 104 -12.17 16.94 -6.28
CA GLU A 104 -12.73 15.60 -6.50
C GLU A 104 -11.64 14.55 -6.74
N GLU A 105 -10.59 14.88 -7.49
CA GLU A 105 -9.45 13.97 -7.71
C GLU A 105 -8.69 13.69 -6.42
N VAL A 106 -8.41 14.73 -5.62
CA VAL A 106 -7.75 14.59 -4.32
C VAL A 106 -8.61 13.76 -3.36
N GLN A 107 -9.92 13.98 -3.34
CA GLN A 107 -10.83 13.18 -2.51
C GLN A 107 -10.79 11.70 -2.89
N LYS A 108 -10.82 11.38 -4.19
CA LYS A 108 -10.71 10.00 -4.66
C LYS A 108 -9.38 9.36 -4.23
N LYS A 109 -8.27 10.08 -4.34
CA LYS A 109 -6.96 9.60 -3.89
C LYS A 109 -6.94 9.36 -2.37
N TYR A 110 -7.53 10.28 -1.61
CA TYR A 110 -7.67 10.14 -0.16
C TYR A 110 -8.47 8.88 0.21
N ASP A 111 -9.63 8.66 -0.42
CA ASP A 111 -10.48 7.50 -0.13
C ASP A 111 -9.77 6.17 -0.44
N VAL A 112 -8.99 6.12 -1.53
CA VAL A 112 -8.17 4.94 -1.87
C VAL A 112 -7.09 4.70 -0.83
N ILE A 113 -6.36 5.74 -0.42
CA ILE A 113 -5.32 5.63 0.60
C ILE A 113 -5.92 5.21 1.94
N SER A 114 -7.06 5.79 2.34
CA SER A 114 -7.74 5.44 3.59
C SER A 114 -8.12 3.96 3.62
N LYS A 115 -8.63 3.40 2.51
CA LYS A 115 -8.93 1.96 2.42
C LYS A 115 -7.68 1.11 2.53
N LEU A 116 -6.61 1.49 1.82
CA LEU A 116 -5.33 0.77 1.86
C LEU A 116 -4.74 0.74 3.28
N VAL A 117 -4.85 1.84 4.02
CA VAL A 117 -4.41 1.91 5.43
C VAL A 117 -5.20 0.91 6.27
N SER A 118 -6.53 0.90 6.19
CA SER A 118 -7.36 -0.05 6.95
C SER A 118 -7.08 -1.52 6.58
N GLU A 119 -6.83 -1.82 5.31
CA GLU A 119 -6.44 -3.16 4.87
C GLU A 119 -5.08 -3.58 5.42
N LEU A 120 -4.12 -2.64 5.48
CA LEU A 120 -2.80 -2.90 6.05
C LEU A 120 -2.85 -3.09 7.57
N GLU A 121 -3.64 -2.29 8.27
CA GLU A 121 -3.87 -2.46 9.72
C GLU A 121 -4.45 -3.84 10.02
N ALA A 122 -5.46 -4.28 9.27
CA ALA A 122 -6.04 -5.61 9.42
C ALA A 122 -5.02 -6.74 9.15
N ARG A 123 -4.15 -6.59 8.14
CA ARG A 123 -3.08 -7.56 7.88
C ARG A 123 -2.02 -7.59 8.97
N VAL A 124 -1.68 -6.43 9.56
CA VAL A 124 -0.75 -6.37 10.69
C VAL A 124 -1.32 -7.12 11.89
N GLU A 125 -2.61 -6.96 12.19
CA GLU A 125 -3.29 -7.71 13.26
C GLU A 125 -3.28 -9.22 13.00
N GLU A 126 -3.56 -9.64 11.77
CA GLU A 126 -3.52 -11.06 11.37
C GLU A 126 -2.11 -11.66 11.50
N HIS A 127 -1.08 -10.92 11.07
CA HIS A 127 0.30 -11.34 11.22
C HIS A 127 0.72 -11.40 12.69
N GLN A 128 0.30 -10.44 13.52
CA GLN A 128 0.57 -10.47 14.95
C GLN A 128 -0.05 -11.69 15.62
N LYS A 129 -1.29 -12.05 15.24
CA LYS A 129 -1.93 -13.28 15.70
C LYS A 129 -1.13 -14.51 15.30
N THR A 130 -0.69 -14.58 14.04
CA THR A 130 0.12 -15.69 13.52
C THR A 130 1.46 -15.83 14.25
N ILE A 131 2.11 -14.70 14.60
CA ILE A 131 3.34 -14.68 15.41
C ILE A 131 3.06 -15.26 16.79
N ASN A 132 2.01 -14.79 17.47
CA ASN A 132 1.65 -15.28 18.80
C ASN A 132 1.34 -16.79 18.79
N ASP A 133 0.62 -17.27 17.78
CA ASP A 133 0.32 -18.70 17.61
C ASP A 133 1.62 -19.51 17.40
N SER A 134 2.56 -18.99 16.61
CA SER A 134 3.87 -19.63 16.37
C SER A 134 4.74 -19.66 17.63
N GLU A 135 4.75 -18.60 18.43
CA GLU A 135 5.45 -18.54 19.71
C GLU A 135 4.89 -19.57 20.71
N ASN A 136 3.57 -19.74 20.73
CA ASN A 136 2.93 -20.75 21.57
C ASN A 136 3.30 -22.17 21.15
N ILE A 137 3.34 -22.44 19.84
CA ILE A 137 3.82 -23.73 19.30
C ILE A 137 5.28 -23.95 19.70
N GLN A 138 6.13 -22.94 19.56
CA GLN A 138 7.54 -23.03 19.94
C GLN A 138 7.71 -23.38 21.42
N LYS A 139 6.97 -22.70 22.32
CA LYS A 139 7.00 -23.01 23.77
C LYS A 139 6.59 -24.45 24.04
N SER A 140 5.49 -24.91 23.43
CA SER A 140 5.01 -26.29 23.60
C SER A 140 6.03 -27.33 23.12
N LEU A 141 6.66 -27.10 21.97
CA LEU A 141 7.71 -27.99 21.46
C LEU A 141 8.94 -28.00 22.37
N GLN A 142 9.31 -26.85 22.94
CA GLN A 142 10.43 -26.75 23.85
C GLN A 142 10.17 -27.48 25.17
N GLU A 143 8.94 -27.41 25.70
CA GLU A 143 8.50 -28.22 26.85
C GLU A 143 8.58 -29.72 26.55
N GLN A 144 8.12 -30.15 25.37
CA GLN A 144 8.21 -31.56 24.95
C GLN A 144 9.66 -32.05 24.86
N ILE A 145 10.57 -31.22 24.32
CA ILE A 145 12.00 -31.54 24.24
C ILE A 145 12.59 -31.78 25.65
N GLU A 146 12.27 -30.92 26.61
CA GLU A 146 12.77 -31.07 27.99
C GLU A 146 12.21 -32.32 28.68
N ILE A 147 10.93 -32.65 28.45
CA ILE A 147 10.33 -33.92 28.91
C ILE A 147 11.09 -35.12 28.34
N TYR A 148 11.36 -35.13 27.03
CA TYR A 148 12.07 -36.23 26.39
C TYR A 148 13.53 -36.34 26.84
N LYS A 149 14.23 -35.22 27.04
CA LYS A 149 15.60 -35.21 27.61
C LYS A 149 15.62 -35.87 28.98
N LYS A 150 14.66 -35.52 29.86
CA LYS A 150 14.55 -36.11 31.19
C LYS A 150 14.29 -37.62 31.10
N ALA A 151 13.35 -38.03 30.24
CA ALA A 151 13.04 -39.45 30.03
C ALA A 151 14.25 -40.24 29.51
N ILE A 152 15.06 -39.67 28.61
CA ILE A 152 16.30 -40.28 28.12
C ILE A 152 17.29 -40.46 29.29
N GLU A 153 17.45 -39.47 30.15
CA GLU A 153 18.40 -39.55 31.25
C GLU A 153 17.98 -40.58 32.31
N GLU A 154 16.68 -40.64 32.63
CA GLU A 154 16.10 -41.70 33.47
C GLU A 154 16.31 -43.09 32.86
N ALA A 155 16.15 -43.24 31.54
CA ALA A 155 16.38 -44.50 30.85
C ALA A 155 17.87 -44.91 30.87
N LYS A 156 18.79 -43.96 30.70
CA LYS A 156 20.23 -44.23 30.84
C LYS A 156 20.58 -44.72 32.24
N GLN A 157 20.08 -44.05 33.29
CA GLN A 157 20.32 -44.46 34.67
C GLN A 157 19.82 -45.88 34.93
N LYS A 158 18.62 -46.22 34.48
CA LYS A 158 18.07 -47.59 34.57
C LYS A 158 18.94 -48.59 33.80
N THR A 159 19.43 -48.23 32.62
CA THR A 159 20.29 -49.09 31.81
C THR A 159 21.62 -49.37 32.51
N THR A 160 22.23 -48.34 33.13
CA THR A 160 23.46 -48.51 33.91
C THR A 160 23.22 -49.42 35.12
N ALA A 161 22.15 -49.18 35.88
CA ALA A 161 21.81 -50.01 37.04
C ALA A 161 21.61 -51.49 36.66
N LEU A 162 20.87 -51.75 35.57
CA LEU A 162 20.69 -53.10 35.04
C LEU A 162 22.01 -53.72 34.58
N THR A 163 22.89 -52.94 33.97
CA THR A 163 24.21 -53.42 33.54
C THR A 163 25.06 -53.83 34.75
N ASP A 164 25.05 -53.02 35.81
CA ASP A 164 25.75 -53.32 37.06
C ASP A 164 25.18 -54.57 37.74
N GLU A 165 23.86 -54.73 37.75
CA GLU A 165 23.19 -55.92 38.27
C GLU A 165 23.57 -57.18 37.47
N VAL A 166 23.55 -57.10 36.14
CA VAL A 166 23.97 -58.22 35.27
C VAL A 166 25.43 -58.60 35.53
N THR A 167 26.33 -57.62 35.67
CA THR A 167 27.75 -57.91 35.95
C THR A 167 27.93 -58.54 37.34
N LYS A 168 27.20 -58.07 38.37
CA LYS A 168 27.17 -58.67 39.71
C LYS A 168 26.68 -60.12 39.65
N SER A 169 25.57 -60.39 38.96
CA SER A 169 25.04 -61.75 38.80
C SER A 169 25.99 -62.66 38.03
N GLN A 170 26.66 -62.16 36.98
CA GLN A 170 27.68 -62.92 36.25
C GLN A 170 28.88 -63.28 37.14
N ALA A 171 29.35 -62.33 37.97
CA ALA A 171 30.44 -62.57 38.92
C ALA A 171 30.04 -63.61 39.98
N GLN A 172 28.84 -63.48 40.57
CA GLN A 172 28.29 -64.47 41.50
C GLN A 172 28.18 -65.86 40.86
N GLY A 173 27.73 -65.93 39.59
CA GLY A 173 27.68 -67.18 38.83
C GLY A 173 29.05 -67.83 38.63
N LEU A 174 30.09 -67.04 38.36
CA LEU A 174 31.48 -67.51 38.26
C LEU A 174 32.00 -68.04 39.60
N GLU A 175 31.72 -67.35 40.70
CA GLU A 175 32.11 -67.79 42.04
C GLU A 175 31.42 -69.09 42.46
N LEU A 176 30.13 -69.23 42.15
CA LEU A 176 29.38 -70.47 42.35
C LEU A 176 30.00 -71.61 41.54
N ARG A 177 30.30 -71.40 40.25
CA ARG A 177 30.99 -72.41 39.43
C ARG A 177 32.33 -72.83 40.03
N ARG A 178 33.16 -71.87 40.45
CA ARG A 178 34.44 -72.15 41.11
C ARG A 178 34.24 -72.94 42.41
N SER A 179 33.24 -72.59 43.19
CA SER A 179 32.92 -73.27 44.46
C SER A 179 32.43 -74.70 44.23
N ILE A 180 31.59 -74.93 43.22
CA ILE A 180 31.17 -76.27 42.77
C ILE A 180 32.39 -77.09 42.34
N SER A 181 33.30 -76.53 41.53
CA SER A 181 34.51 -77.25 41.11
C SER A 181 35.41 -77.62 42.30
N ARG A 182 35.57 -76.73 43.29
CA ARG A 182 36.30 -77.05 44.54
C ARG A 182 35.61 -78.15 45.34
N ALA A 183 34.28 -78.11 45.47
CA ALA A 183 33.49 -79.17 46.11
C ALA A 183 33.69 -80.52 45.41
N GLN A 184 33.57 -80.56 44.08
CA GLN A 184 33.79 -81.76 43.28
C GLN A 184 35.20 -82.32 43.44
N SER A 185 36.22 -81.45 43.43
CA SER A 185 37.61 -81.87 43.66
C SER A 185 37.81 -82.44 45.07
N SER A 186 37.24 -81.79 46.09
CA SER A 186 37.34 -82.25 47.49
C SER A 186 36.62 -83.59 47.69
N LEU A 187 35.44 -83.74 47.10
CA LEU A 187 34.71 -85.01 47.09
C LEU A 187 35.50 -86.11 46.38
N SER A 188 36.12 -85.80 45.23
CA SER A 188 36.96 -86.75 44.49
C SER A 188 38.19 -87.18 45.29
N GLN A 189 38.79 -86.27 46.06
CA GLN A 189 39.90 -86.60 46.98
C GLN A 189 39.42 -87.49 48.13
N TYR A 190 38.26 -87.19 48.72
CA TYR A 190 37.66 -88.00 49.78
C TYR A 190 37.36 -89.43 49.32
N VAL A 191 36.76 -89.59 48.13
CA VAL A 191 36.50 -90.93 47.54
C VAL A 191 37.80 -91.72 47.33
N LYS A 192 38.91 -91.04 47.04
CA LYS A 192 40.22 -91.69 46.84
C LYS A 192 40.93 -92.06 48.16
N SER A 193 40.70 -91.34 49.26
CA SER A 193 41.44 -91.55 50.51
C SER A 193 40.86 -92.65 51.41
N GLY A 194 39.58 -92.98 51.30
CA GLY A 194 38.95 -94.12 51.99
C GLY A 194 38.89 -94.05 53.52
N ALA A 195 39.58 -93.10 54.15
CA ALA A 195 39.57 -92.81 55.58
C ALA A 195 39.19 -91.34 55.82
N VAL A 196 38.36 -91.11 56.84
CA VAL A 196 37.81 -89.79 57.18
C VAL A 196 38.83 -89.01 58.01
N ASP A 197 39.49 -88.02 57.41
CA ASP A 197 40.30 -87.04 58.13
C ASP A 197 39.45 -85.79 58.47
N GLN A 198 39.58 -85.30 59.70
CA GLN A 198 38.88 -84.12 60.20
C GLN A 198 39.16 -82.88 59.34
N SER A 199 40.37 -82.78 58.78
CA SER A 199 40.74 -81.69 57.87
C SER A 199 39.89 -81.66 56.59
N GLN A 200 39.51 -82.84 56.07
CA GLN A 200 38.67 -82.97 54.89
C GLN A 200 37.21 -82.61 55.20
N ILE A 201 36.71 -82.98 56.39
CA ILE A 201 35.38 -82.57 56.88
C ILE A 201 35.30 -81.04 56.97
N ASP A 202 36.30 -80.39 57.55
CA ASP A 202 36.30 -78.93 57.71
C ASP A 202 36.42 -78.20 56.37
N SER A 203 37.17 -78.76 55.41
CA SER A 203 37.21 -78.24 54.03
C SER A 203 35.85 -78.30 53.35
N ILE A 204 35.16 -79.45 53.42
CA ILE A 204 33.81 -79.62 52.84
C ILE A 204 32.81 -78.69 53.55
N ARG A 205 32.87 -78.59 54.88
CA ARG A 205 32.01 -77.70 55.67
C ARG A 205 32.21 -76.24 55.26
N ASN A 206 33.45 -75.80 55.05
CA ASN A 206 33.76 -74.45 54.59
C ASN A 206 33.27 -74.18 53.17
N ILE A 207 33.34 -75.15 52.26
CA ILE A 207 32.81 -75.03 50.90
C ILE A 207 31.27 -74.94 50.92
N VAL A 208 30.61 -75.79 51.71
CA VAL A 208 29.15 -75.75 51.88
C VAL A 208 28.72 -74.43 52.52
N HIS A 209 29.44 -73.91 53.51
CA HIS A 209 29.14 -72.63 54.13
C HIS A 209 29.33 -71.45 53.17
N GLY A 210 30.36 -71.52 52.31
CA GLY A 210 30.56 -70.59 51.20
C GLY A 210 29.41 -70.62 50.20
N LEU A 211 29.00 -71.81 49.76
CA LEU A 211 27.86 -71.99 48.83
C LEU A 211 26.54 -71.50 49.42
N ARG A 212 26.30 -71.73 50.73
CA ARG A 212 25.11 -71.24 51.43
C ARG A 212 25.08 -69.72 51.49
N LYS A 213 26.21 -69.07 51.80
CA LYS A 213 26.30 -67.60 51.77
C LYS A 213 26.02 -67.03 50.39
N SER A 214 26.52 -67.67 49.34
CA SER A 214 26.23 -67.25 47.96
C SER A 214 24.76 -67.46 47.56
N SER A 215 24.07 -68.50 48.08
CA SER A 215 22.64 -68.72 47.79
C SER A 215 21.71 -67.83 48.60
N THR A 216 22.05 -67.45 49.85
CA THR A 216 21.21 -66.59 50.69
C THR A 216 21.13 -65.16 50.14
N ILE A 217 22.15 -64.69 49.43
CA ILE A 217 22.14 -63.37 48.78
C ILE A 217 21.13 -63.31 47.63
N GLN A 218 20.77 -64.44 47.00
CA GLN A 218 19.73 -64.50 45.95
C GLN A 218 18.29 -64.52 46.48
N SER A 219 18.06 -64.78 47.78
CA SER A 219 16.71 -64.94 48.34
C SER A 219 16.21 -63.72 49.13
N GLN A 220 16.96 -62.61 49.14
CA GLN A 220 16.61 -61.38 49.87
C GLN A 220 16.37 -60.15 48.98
N GLU A 221 16.44 -60.29 47.65
CA GLU A 221 16.20 -59.18 46.69
C GLU A 221 14.93 -59.41 45.81
N GLU A 222 13.99 -60.29 46.20
CA GLU A 222 12.62 -60.37 45.63
C GLU A 222 11.61 -59.47 46.37
#